data_AF-A0A177TNH3-F1
#
_entry.id   AF-A0A177TNH3-F1
#
_cell.length_a   1.000
_cell.length_b   1.000
_cell.length_c   1.000
_cell.angle_alpha   90.00
_cell.angle_beta   90.00
_cell.angle_gamma   90.00
#
_symmetry.space_group_name_H-M   'P 1'
#
loop_
_entity.id
_entity.type
_entity.pdbx_description
1 polymer ?
#
loop_
_entity_poly.entity_id
_entity_poly.type
_entity_poly.pdbx_seq_one_letter_code
_entity_poly.pdbx_strand_id
1 'polypeptide(L)'
;MASQEQLQHQQQQEDDISELFAALHQRMVQSGDWNRILGILRRMLEDCGYEESLQKFAAEQAREQERLQLAPLLGVLSPYAKDTLPAHVRDHIGALIRDFLDRNVEDA
;
A
#
# COMPACT_ATOMS: atom_id res chain seq x y z
N MET A 1 -26.29 -7.18 27.81
CA MET A 1 -26.66 -8.02 26.66
C MET A 1 -26.56 -7.23 25.35
N ALA A 2 -27.16 -6.04 25.22
CA ALA A 2 -27.00 -5.17 24.03
C ALA A 2 -25.54 -4.85 23.61
N SER A 3 -24.61 -4.66 24.56
CA SER A 3 -23.20 -4.39 24.22
C SER A 3 -22.44 -5.59 23.65
N GLN A 4 -22.88 -6.84 23.92
CA GLN A 4 -22.25 -8.04 23.35
C GLN A 4 -22.70 -8.27 21.91
N GLU A 5 -23.98 -8.03 21.61
CA GLU A 5 -24.52 -8.13 20.25
C GLU A 5 -23.92 -7.07 19.32
N GLN A 6 -23.72 -5.84 19.81
CA GLN A 6 -23.04 -4.78 19.06
C GLN A 6 -21.58 -5.11 18.74
N LEU A 7 -20.84 -5.68 19.70
CA LEU A 7 -19.46 -6.12 19.48
C LEU A 7 -19.38 -7.29 18.50
N GLN A 8 -20.30 -8.25 18.59
CA GLN A 8 -20.39 -9.37 17.64
C GLN A 8 -20.72 -8.89 16.22
N HIS A 9 -21.65 -7.95 16.08
CA HIS A 9 -22.01 -7.40 14.77
C HIS A 9 -20.86 -6.59 14.16
N GLN A 10 -20.10 -5.85 14.99
CA GLN A 10 -18.92 -5.12 14.53
C GLN A 10 -17.78 -6.05 14.10
N GLN A 11 -17.51 -7.11 14.89
CA GLN A 11 -16.52 -8.13 14.53
C GLN A 11 -16.88 -8.86 13.24
N GLN A 12 -18.15 -9.23 13.09
CA GLN A 12 -18.62 -9.91 11.89
C GLN A 12 -18.49 -9.03 10.63
N GLN A 13 -18.77 -7.73 10.76
CA GLN A 13 -18.52 -6.77 9.66
C GLN A 13 -17.03 -6.64 9.32
N GLU A 14 -16.13 -6.64 10.31
CA GLU A 14 -14.69 -6.59 10.08
C GLU A 14 -14.19 -7.85 9.36
N ASP A 15 -14.69 -9.02 9.75
CA ASP A 15 -14.38 -10.30 9.11
C ASP A 15 -14.87 -10.33 7.66
N ASP A 16 -16.12 -9.91 7.39
CA ASP A 16 -16.68 -9.84 6.04
C ASP A 16 -15.86 -8.92 5.11
N ILE A 17 -15.42 -7.75 5.62
CA ILE A 17 -14.57 -6.82 4.87
C ILE A 17 -13.20 -7.43 4.58
N SER A 18 -12.62 -8.14 5.56
CA SER A 18 -11.32 -8.81 5.41
C SER A 18 -11.38 -9.92 4.37
N GLU A 19 -12.43 -10.74 4.39
CA GLU A 19 -12.66 -11.80 3.40
C GLU A 19 -12.86 -11.23 1.99
N LEU A 20 -13.67 -10.17 1.85
CA LEU A 20 -13.86 -9.48 0.58
C LEU A 20 -12.53 -8.91 0.04
N PHE A 21 -11.76 -8.25 0.91
CA PHE A 21 -10.44 -7.73 0.55
C PHE A 21 -9.51 -8.84 0.05
N ALA A 22 -9.45 -9.97 0.77
CA ALA A 22 -8.63 -11.11 0.40
C ALA A 22 -9.06 -11.70 -0.97
N ALA A 23 -10.36 -11.84 -1.21
CA ALA A 23 -10.91 -12.35 -2.47
C ALA A 23 -10.58 -11.43 -3.65
N LEU A 24 -10.76 -10.12 -3.48
CA LEU A 24 -10.43 -9.12 -4.51
C LEU A 24 -8.93 -9.09 -4.81
N HIS A 25 -8.09 -9.13 -3.78
CA HIS A 25 -6.65 -9.20 -3.95
C HIS A 25 -6.22 -10.48 -4.70
N GLN A 26 -6.76 -11.64 -4.33
CA GLN A 26 -6.49 -12.89 -5.04
C GLN A 26 -6.89 -12.81 -6.52
N ARG A 27 -8.06 -12.24 -6.82
CA ARG A 27 -8.51 -12.03 -8.20
C ARG A 27 -7.58 -11.10 -8.99
N MET A 28 -7.07 -10.04 -8.35
CA MET A 28 -6.12 -9.10 -8.95
C MET A 28 -4.77 -9.76 -9.25
N VAL A 29 -4.32 -10.67 -8.38
CA VAL A 29 -3.11 -11.48 -8.60
C VAL A 29 -3.31 -12.47 -9.75
N GLN A 30 -4.43 -13.21 -9.77
CA GLN A 30 -4.70 -14.24 -10.77
C GLN A 30 -4.91 -13.69 -12.19
N SER A 31 -5.52 -12.51 -12.31
CA SER A 31 -5.69 -11.78 -13.57
C SER A 31 -4.39 -11.15 -14.09
N GLY A 32 -3.37 -11.02 -13.24
CA GLY A 32 -2.13 -10.33 -13.55
C GLY A 32 -2.19 -8.80 -13.42
N ASP A 33 -3.36 -8.24 -13.10
CA ASP A 33 -3.53 -6.79 -12.86
C ASP A 33 -2.64 -6.30 -11.72
N TRP A 34 -2.43 -7.11 -10.68
CA TRP A 34 -1.53 -6.78 -9.57
C TRP A 34 -0.10 -6.54 -10.06
N ASN A 35 0.45 -7.47 -10.84
CA ASN A 35 1.81 -7.36 -11.38
C ASN A 35 1.92 -6.19 -12.36
N ARG A 36 0.88 -5.94 -13.16
CA ARG A 36 0.81 -4.80 -14.08
C ARG A 36 0.84 -3.47 -13.32
N ILE A 37 -0.03 -3.28 -12.34
CA ILE A 37 -0.10 -2.07 -11.51
C ILE A 37 1.21 -1.86 -10.76
N LEU A 38 1.80 -2.93 -10.20
CA LEU A 38 3.10 -2.87 -9.53
C LEU A 38 4.22 -2.45 -10.49
N GLY A 39 4.21 -2.92 -11.73
CA GLY A 39 5.15 -2.51 -12.76
C GLY A 39 5.03 -1.02 -13.10
N ILE A 40 3.79 -0.52 -13.25
CA ILE A 40 3.51 0.90 -13.48
C ILE A 40 4.00 1.75 -12.31
N LEU A 41 3.68 1.35 -11.07
CA LEU A 41 4.13 2.05 -9.86
C LEU A 41 5.67 2.16 -9.85
N ARG A 42 6.39 1.05 -10.03
CA ARG A 42 7.86 1.04 -10.05
C ARG A 42 8.40 2.00 -11.10
N ARG A 43 7.85 1.94 -12.31
CA ARG A 43 8.30 2.81 -13.41
C ARG A 43 8.06 4.28 -13.12
N MET A 44 6.89 4.63 -12.58
CA MET A 44 6.59 6.01 -12.21
C MET A 44 7.53 6.52 -11.11
N LEU A 45 7.83 5.70 -10.10
CA LEU A 45 8.77 6.07 -9.03
C LEU A 45 10.20 6.28 -9.53
N GLU A 46 10.64 5.47 -10.49
CA GLU A 46 11.91 5.63 -11.17
C GLU A 46 11.92 6.92 -12.02
N ASP A 47 10.93 7.10 -12.89
CA ASP A 47 10.85 8.22 -13.85
C ASP A 47 10.72 9.59 -13.17
N CYS A 48 10.06 9.68 -12.01
CA CYS A 48 10.00 10.92 -11.23
C CYS A 48 11.19 11.13 -10.27
N GLY A 49 12.19 10.23 -10.28
CA GLY A 49 13.38 10.33 -9.45
C GLY A 49 13.16 10.07 -7.96
N TYR A 50 12.01 9.48 -7.60
CA TYR A 50 11.67 9.23 -6.20
C TYR A 50 12.55 8.15 -5.59
N GLU A 51 12.86 7.09 -6.34
CA GLU A 51 13.74 6.01 -5.86
C GLU A 51 15.14 6.53 -5.47
N GLU A 52 15.72 7.38 -6.31
CA GLU A 52 17.01 8.03 -6.03
C GLU A 52 16.93 8.96 -4.81
N SER A 53 15.84 9.73 -4.70
CA SER A 53 15.62 10.64 -3.57
C SER A 53 15.49 9.88 -2.24
N LEU A 54 14.74 8.78 -2.23
CA LEU A 54 14.58 7.92 -1.07
C LEU A 54 15.90 7.22 -0.71
N GLN A 55 16.68 6.80 -1.71
CA GLN A 55 18.00 6.21 -1.49
C GLN A 55 18.99 7.22 -0.87
N LYS A 56 18.97 8.48 -1.33
CA LYS A 56 19.78 9.56 -0.73
C LYS A 56 19.41 9.78 0.73
N PHE A 57 18.12 9.89 1.02
CA PHE A 57 17.63 10.02 2.40
C PHE A 57 18.04 8.81 3.27
N ALA A 58 17.92 7.59 2.75
CA ALA A 58 18.38 6.39 3.45
C ALA A 58 19.89 6.40 3.73
N ALA A 59 20.70 6.86 2.79
CA ALA A 59 22.15 6.99 2.97
C ALA A 59 22.50 8.05 4.02
N GLU A 60 21.76 9.15 4.11
CA GLU A 60 21.93 10.16 5.15
C GLU A 60 21.60 9.59 6.54
N GLN A 61 20.44 8.95 6.68
CA GLN A 61 20.04 8.30 7.94
C GLN A 61 20.99 7.18 8.36
N ALA A 62 21.53 6.42 7.41
CA ALA A 62 22.54 5.39 7.69
C ALA A 62 23.86 5.97 8.21
N ARG A 63 24.27 7.16 7.74
CA ARG A 63 25.50 7.83 8.20
C ARG A 63 25.39 8.37 9.61
N GLU A 64 24.19 8.73 10.05
CA GLU A 64 23.92 9.20 11.41
C GLU A 64 23.96 8.06 12.44
N GLN A 65 23.90 6.81 11.99
CA GLN A 65 24.03 5.65 12.87
C GLN A 65 25.50 5.33 13.15
N GLU A 66 25.90 5.37 14.43
CA GLU A 66 27.22 4.90 14.88
C GLU A 66 27.48 3.44 14.48
N ARG A 67 26.42 2.61 14.49
CA ARG A 67 26.41 1.25 13.97
C ARG A 67 25.18 1.04 13.10
N LEU A 68 25.41 0.74 11.82
CA LEU A 68 24.34 0.50 10.85
C LEU A 68 23.44 -0.68 11.29
N GLN A 69 22.15 -0.42 11.42
CA GLN A 69 21.13 -1.41 11.75
C GLN A 69 19.89 -1.22 10.86
N LEU A 70 19.44 -2.31 10.25
CA LEU A 70 18.33 -2.28 9.30
C LEU A 70 16.98 -1.93 9.96
N ALA A 71 16.66 -2.52 11.11
CA ALA A 71 15.35 -2.31 11.74
C ALA A 71 15.11 -0.84 12.17
N PRO A 72 16.06 -0.15 12.84
CA PRO A 72 15.94 1.29 13.10
C PRO A 72 15.84 2.12 11.82
N LEU A 73 16.61 1.77 10.79
CA LEU A 73 16.57 2.47 9.51
C LEU A 73 15.20 2.33 8.83
N LEU A 74 14.62 1.13 8.80
CA LEU A 74 13.26 0.89 8.29
C LEU A 74 12.20 1.62 9.11
N GLY A 75 12.41 1.78 10.43
CA GLY A 75 11.53 2.54 11.30
C GLY A 75 11.40 4.02 10.91
N VAL A 76 12.46 4.60 10.34
CA VAL A 76 12.46 5.98 9.82
C VAL A 76 12.03 6.02 8.35
N LEU A 77 12.52 5.09 7.54
CA LEU A 77 12.26 5.08 6.09
C LEU A 77 10.81 4.76 5.74
N SER A 78 10.16 3.86 6.47
CA SER A 78 8.79 3.45 6.17
C SER A 78 7.76 4.59 6.29
N PRO A 79 7.71 5.39 7.38
CA PRO A 79 6.82 6.54 7.45
C PRO A 79 7.24 7.63 6.45
N TYR A 80 8.53 7.95 6.33
CA TYR A 80 9.01 8.93 5.36
C TYR A 80 8.57 8.57 3.92
N ALA A 81 8.72 7.30 3.53
CA ALA A 81 8.34 6.84 2.21
C ALA A 81 6.82 6.86 1.96
N LYS A 82 6.01 6.73 3.02
CA LYS A 82 4.55 6.86 2.91
C LYS A 82 4.12 8.33 2.77
N ASP A 83 4.79 9.22 3.48
CA ASP A 83 4.44 10.65 3.54
C ASP A 83 4.95 11.44 2.34
N THR A 84 6.11 11.05 1.80
CA THR A 84 6.76 11.76 0.69
C THR A 84 6.44 11.19 -0.70
N LEU A 85 5.65 10.12 -0.77
CA LEU A 85 5.20 9.54 -2.04
C LEU A 85 4.50 10.62 -2.89
N PRO A 86 4.96 10.90 -4.12
CA PRO A 86 4.40 11.98 -4.94
C PRO A 86 2.92 11.79 -5.21
N ALA A 87 2.13 12.86 -5.03
CA ALA A 87 0.67 12.82 -5.16
C ALA A 87 0.21 12.24 -6.51
N HIS A 88 0.83 12.69 -7.62
CA HIS A 88 0.48 12.20 -8.94
C HIS A 88 0.68 10.68 -9.13
N VAL A 89 1.67 10.08 -8.46
CA VAL A 89 1.88 8.61 -8.46
C VAL A 89 0.78 7.94 -7.64
N ARG A 90 0.52 8.45 -6.44
CA ARG A 90 -0.54 7.93 -5.55
C ARG A 90 -1.90 7.95 -6.24
N ASP A 91 -2.25 9.08 -6.84
CA ASP A 91 -3.55 9.31 -7.49
C ASP A 91 -3.71 8.39 -8.71
N HIS A 92 -2.67 8.26 -9.54
CA HIS A 92 -2.70 7.39 -10.71
C HIS A 92 -2.86 5.91 -10.33
N ILE A 93 -2.06 5.43 -9.37
CA ILE A 93 -2.17 4.03 -8.91
C ILE A 93 -3.50 3.79 -8.20
N GLY A 94 -3.98 4.75 -7.42
CA GLY A 94 -5.30 4.70 -6.80
C GLY A 94 -6.43 4.60 -7.83
N ALA A 95 -6.33 5.33 -8.94
CA ALA A 95 -7.29 5.25 -10.04
C ALA A 95 -7.28 3.88 -10.73
N LEU A 96 -6.11 3.28 -10.97
CA LEU A 96 -6.01 1.94 -11.55
C LEU A 96 -6.59 0.86 -10.62
N ILE A 97 -6.34 0.96 -9.32
CA ILE A 97 -6.93 0.05 -8.34
C ILE A 97 -8.46 0.24 -8.32
N ARG A 98 -8.95 1.48 -8.33
CA ARG A 98 -10.40 1.76 -8.36
C ARG A 98 -11.07 1.21 -9.61
N ASP A 99 -10.48 1.43 -10.78
CA ASP A 99 -10.97 0.86 -12.05
C ASP A 99 -10.99 -0.68 -12.02
N PHE A 100 -10.03 -1.33 -11.36
CA PHE A 100 -10.12 -2.76 -11.12
C PHE A 100 -11.30 -3.09 -10.20
N LEU A 101 -11.48 -2.40 -9.08
CA LEU A 101 -12.58 -2.67 -8.15
C LEU A 101 -13.95 -2.48 -8.82
N ASP A 102 -14.16 -1.39 -9.54
CA ASP A 102 -15.42 -1.05 -10.22
C ASP A 102 -15.82 -2.12 -11.27
N ARG A 103 -14.84 -2.80 -11.88
CA ARG A 103 -15.09 -3.90 -12.83
C ARG A 103 -15.35 -5.26 -12.16
N ASN A 104 -15.01 -5.41 -10.88
CA ASN A 104 -15.00 -6.70 -10.19
C ASN A 104 -15.96 -6.77 -9.00
N VAL A 105 -16.54 -5.64 -8.61
CA VAL A 105 -17.64 -5.50 -7.66
C VAL A 105 -18.81 -4.95 -8.46
N GLU A 106 -19.86 -5.75 -8.71
CA GLU A 106 -21.11 -5.20 -9.24
C GLU A 106 -21.67 -4.20 -8.21
N ASP A 107 -22.32 -3.11 -8.67
CA ASP A 107 -23.10 -2.22 -7.81
C ASP A 107 -24.13 -3.09 -7.06
N ALA A 108 -23.81 -3.50 -5.84
CA ALA A 108 -24.69 -4.28 -4.96
C ALA A 108 -25.88 -3.44 -4.48
#